data_AF-A0A6N3A099-F1
#
_entry.id   AF-A0A6N3A099-F1
#
_cell.length_a   1.000
_cell.length_b   1.000
_cell.length_c   1.000
_cell.angle_alpha   90.00
_cell.angle_beta   90.00
_cell.angle_gamma   90.00
#
_symmetry.space_group_name_H-M   'P 1'
#
loop_
_entity.id
_entity.type
_entity.pdbx_description
1 polymer ?
#
loop_
_entity_poly.entity_id
_entity_poly.type
_entity_poly.pdbx_seq_one_letter_code
_entity_poly.pdbx_strand_id
1 'polypeptide(L)' 'MQALFFDLDGTLVDSSKGITESFQHTFDTLKVPQPDLKTIRSFMGPPLISSFEATLP' A
#
# COMPACT_ATOMS: atom_id res chain seq x y z
N MET A 1 30.39 8.28 -11.50
CA MET A 1 29.24 7.83 -10.67
C MET A 1 29.69 6.59 -9.93
N GLN A 2 29.68 6.59 -8.59
CA GLN A 2 30.25 5.50 -7.77
C GLN A 2 29.21 4.55 -7.18
N ALA A 3 27.95 4.97 -7.08
CA ALA A 3 26.82 4.10 -6.73
C ALA A 3 25.53 4.62 -7.39
N LEU A 4 24.61 3.70 -7.65
CA LEU A 4 23.23 3.96 -8.06
C LEU A 4 22.31 3.23 -7.09
N PHE A 5 21.30 3.93 -6.59
CA PHE A 5 20.29 3.36 -5.70
C PHE A 5 18.96 3.32 -6.43
N PHE A 6 18.21 2.26 -6.15
CA PHE A 6 16.89 2.04 -6.69
C PHE A 6 15.95 1.77 -5.52
N ASP A 7 14.77 2.38 -5.62
CA ASP A 7 13.64 1.96 -4.80
C ASP A 7 13.15 0.58 -5.26
N LEU A 8 12.41 -0.12 -4.41
CA LEU A 8 11.96 -1.49 -4.68
C LEU A 8 10.57 -1.48 -5.32
N ASP A 9 9.57 -1.12 -4.53
CA ASP A 9 8.15 -1.21 -4.88
C ASP A 9 7.78 -0.12 -5.89
N GLY A 10 7.21 -0.52 -7.03
CA GLY A 10 6.86 0.41 -8.11
C GLY A 10 8.05 0.93 -8.92
N THR A 11 9.29 0.56 -8.56
CA THR A 11 10.51 0.87 -9.33
C THR A 11 11.14 -0.39 -9.93
N LEU A 12 11.58 -1.33 -9.09
CA LEU A 12 12.15 -2.61 -9.54
C LEU A 12 11.10 -3.71 -9.66
N VAL A 13 10.07 -3.67 -8.82
CA VAL A 13 9.03 -4.72 -8.73
C VAL A 13 7.65 -4.09 -8.77
N ASP A 14 6.78 -4.60 -9.65
CA ASP A 14 5.34 -4.33 -9.56
C ASP A 14 4.72 -5.20 -8.46
N SER A 15 4.80 -4.71 -7.23
CA SER A 15 4.23 -5.34 -6.03
C SER A 15 2.77 -4.92 -5.77
N SER A 16 2.15 -4.17 -6.70
CA SER A 16 0.84 -3.54 -6.49
C SER A 16 -0.27 -4.52 -6.14
N LYS A 17 -0.25 -5.72 -6.75
CA LYS A 17 -1.22 -6.78 -6.44
C LYS A 17 -1.12 -7.25 -4.99
N GLY A 18 0.08 -7.62 -4.54
CA GLY A 18 0.30 -8.16 -3.19
C GLY A 18 0.02 -7.12 -2.11
N ILE A 19 0.40 -5.86 -2.35
CA ILE A 19 0.08 -4.75 -1.43
C ILE A 19 -1.44 -4.56 -1.35
N THR A 20 -2.14 -4.57 -2.49
CA THR A 20 -3.60 -4.42 -2.53
C THR A 20 -4.30 -5.53 -1.75
N GLU A 21 -3.96 -6.80 -2.01
CA GLU A 21 -4.54 -7.95 -1.33
C GLU A 21 -4.29 -7.90 0.18
N SER A 22 -3.13 -7.40 0.61
CA SER A 22 -2.77 -7.24 2.03
C SER A 22 -3.63 -6.18 2.73
N PHE A 23 -3.89 -5.04 2.08
CA PHE A 23 -4.81 -4.03 2.60
C PHE A 23 -6.24 -4.57 2.69
N GLN A 24 -6.74 -5.21 1.63
CA GLN A 24 -8.07 -5.79 1.60
C GLN A 24 -8.26 -6.83 2.72
N HIS A 25 -7.27 -7.72 2.88
CA HIS A 25 -7.26 -8.70 3.97
C HIS A 25 -7.32 -8.04 5.35
N THR A 26 -6.61 -6.93 5.54
CA THR A 26 -6.62 -6.20 6.81
C THR A 26 -7.99 -5.59 7.09
N PHE A 27 -8.60 -4.91 6.12
CA PHE A 27 -9.94 -4.34 6.28
C PHE A 27 -11.00 -5.42 6.55
N ASP A 28 -10.93 -6.56 5.85
CA ASP A 28 -11.82 -7.71 6.09
C ASP A 28 -11.66 -8.28 7.50
N THR A 29 -10.41 -8.40 7.96
CA THR A 29 -10.09 -8.92 9.30
C THR A 29 -10.61 -8.00 10.39
N LEU A 30 -10.48 -6.68 10.21
CA LEU A 30 -10.98 -5.66 11.12
C LEU A 30 -12.49 -5.43 11.01
N LYS A 31 -13.15 -6.02 10.00
CA LYS A 31 -14.58 -5.86 9.70
C LYS A 31 -14.99 -4.40 9.49
N VAL A 32 -14.14 -3.63 8.82
CA VAL A 32 -14.41 -2.24 8.44
C VAL A 32 -14.64 -2.15 6.93
N PRO A 33 -15.36 -1.12 6.44
CA PRO A 33 -15.53 -0.93 5.00
C PRO A 33 -14.19 -0.79 4.27
N GLN A 34 -14.04 -1.49 3.16
CA GLN A 34 -12.86 -1.34 2.31
C GLN A 34 -12.95 -0.04 1.48
N PRO A 35 -11.87 0.75 1.37
CA PRO A 35 -11.77 1.80 0.37
C PRO A 35 -11.76 1.23 -1.05
N ASP A 36 -11.99 2.08 -2.05
CA ASP A 36 -11.86 1.66 -3.44
C ASP A 36 -10.40 1.35 -3.83
N LEU A 37 -10.22 0.61 -4.93
CA LEU A 37 -8.88 0.18 -5.39
C LEU A 37 -7.95 1.36 -5.73
N LYS A 38 -8.51 2.51 -6.14
CA LYS A 38 -7.72 3.70 -6.46
C LYS A 38 -7.14 4.31 -5.19
N THR A 39 -7.93 4.33 -4.13
CA THR A 39 -7.55 4.77 -2.80
C THR A 39 -6.50 3.83 -2.22
N ILE A 40 -6.71 2.51 -2.30
CA ILE A 40 -5.70 1.51 -1.87
C ILE A 40 -4.37 1.70 -2.63
N ARG A 41 -4.41 1.97 -3.95
CA ARG A 41 -3.20 2.28 -4.73
C ARG A 41 -2.44 3.52 -4.23
N SER A 42 -3.12 4.52 -3.68
CA SER A 42 -2.44 5.71 -3.13
C SER A 42 -1.64 5.43 -1.86
N PHE A 43 -1.80 4.25 -1.25
CA PHE A 43 -1.03 3.82 -0.07
C PHE A 43 0.28 3.13 -0.42
N MET A 44 0.56 2.91 -1.71
CA MET A 44 1.83 2.35 -2.16
C MET A 44 2.91 3.43 -2.17
N GLY A 45 3.81 3.39 -1.19
CA GLY A 45 4.93 4.33 -1.04
C GLY A 45 4.93 5.09 0.29
N PRO A 46 3.81 5.72 0.72
CA PRO A 46 3.71 6.32 2.05
C PRO A 46 3.95 5.29 3.18
N PRO A 47 4.35 5.75 4.38
CA PRO A 47 4.42 4.87 5.54
C PRO A 47 3.07 4.23 5.84
N LEU A 48 3.08 2.92 6.13
CA LEU A 48 1.87 2.13 6.36
C LEU A 48 0.95 2.70 7.45
N ILE A 49 1.54 3.24 8.53
CA ILE A 49 0.79 3.87 9.63
C ILE A 49 -0.02 5.06 9.10
N SER A 50 0.60 5.95 8.33
CA SER A 50 -0.07 7.11 7.75
C SER A 50 -1.19 6.73 6.79
N SER A 51 -1.04 5.62 6.05
CA SER A 51 -2.10 5.09 5.18
C SER A 51 -3.32 4.60 5.96
N PHE A 52 -3.10 3.90 7.08
CA PHE A 52 -4.20 3.44 7.94
C PHE A 52 -4.87 4.58 8.71
N GLU A 53 -4.11 5.55 9.22
CA GLU A 53 -4.67 6.75 9.86
C GLU A 53 -5.60 7.54 8.92
N ALA A 54 -5.36 7.49 7.61
CA ALA A 54 -6.19 8.16 6.62
C ALA A 54 -7.49 7.41 6.26
N THR A 55 -7.64 6.14 6.67
CA THR A 55 -8.74 5.28 6.19
C THR A 55 -9.51 4.54 7.28
N LEU A 56 -8.91 4.32 8.44
CA LEU A 56 -9.61 3.73 9.57
C LEU A 56 -10.46 4.80 10.26
N PRO A 57 -11.67 4.45 10.72
CA PRO A 57 -12.54 5.34 11.48
C PRO A 57 -11.98 5.69 12.86
#